data_AF-A0A920EQA8-F1
#
_entry.id   AF-A0A920EQA8-F1
#
_cell.length_a   1.000
_cell.length_b   1.000
_cell.length_c   1.000
_cell.angle_alpha   90.00
_cell.angle_beta   90.00
_cell.angle_gamma   90.00
#
_symmetry.space_group_name_H-M   'P 1'
#
loop_
_entity.id
_entity.type
_entity.pdbx_description
1 polymer ?
#
loop_
_entity_poly.entity_id
_entity_poly.type
_entity_poly.pdbx_seq_one_letter_code
_entity_poly.pdbx_strand_id
1 'polypeptide(L)'
;MTEDPDLWNEPDKAQKLMRERQNFIDQVDAHDAMSTELKENIELIELAEVEADEEILQEVLTALQLLKNRASAKELEALLNGEADGNDTFLEIHAGAGGTESCDWAGMISRMYVRWAERSGYKVELQSETPVMKRDLNL
;
A
#
# COMPACT_ATOMS: atom_id res chain seq x y z
N MET A 1 21.05 -21.88 4.40
CA MET A 1 20.55 -21.27 5.67
C MET A 1 19.36 -22.02 6.28
N THR A 2 18.57 -22.79 5.53
CA THR A 2 17.58 -23.77 6.07
C THR A 2 18.13 -25.19 6.26
N GLU A 3 19.40 -25.41 5.92
CA GLU A 3 20.09 -26.69 6.05
C GLU A 3 20.75 -26.88 7.42
N ASP A 4 20.63 -25.89 8.32
CA ASP A 4 21.17 -25.99 9.67
C ASP A 4 20.24 -26.86 10.55
N PRO A 5 20.68 -28.05 11.00
CA PRO A 5 19.85 -28.95 11.79
C PRO A 5 19.39 -28.32 13.12
N ASP A 6 20.16 -27.35 13.65
CA ASP A 6 19.87 -26.72 14.93
C ASP A 6 18.75 -25.68 14.87
N LEU A 7 18.35 -25.25 13.67
CA LEU A 7 17.24 -24.31 13.47
C LEU A 7 15.92 -24.84 14.05
N TRP A 8 15.72 -26.16 14.05
CA TRP A 8 14.51 -26.81 14.55
C TRP A 8 14.46 -26.94 16.08
N ASN A 9 15.57 -26.65 16.78
CA ASN A 9 15.61 -26.64 18.23
C ASN A 9 14.92 -25.41 18.83
N GLU A 10 14.65 -24.38 18.01
CA GLU A 10 13.98 -23.13 18.42
C GLU A 10 12.76 -22.84 17.53
N PRO A 11 11.58 -23.41 17.85
CA PRO A 11 10.41 -23.37 16.97
C PRO A 11 9.94 -21.95 16.62
N ASP A 12 10.02 -21.01 17.58
CA ASP A 12 9.62 -19.61 17.34
C ASP A 12 10.55 -18.90 16.33
N LYS A 13 11.87 -19.16 16.42
CA LYS A 13 12.85 -18.63 15.46
C LYS A 13 12.69 -19.25 14.08
N ALA A 14 12.47 -20.56 14.01
CA ALA A 14 12.19 -21.25 12.76
C ALA A 14 10.92 -20.69 12.10
N GLN A 15 9.84 -20.47 12.86
CA GLN A 15 8.59 -19.93 12.33
C GLN A 15 8.74 -18.49 11.84
N LYS A 16 9.51 -17.64 12.55
CA LYS A 16 9.81 -16.28 12.09
C LYS A 16 10.61 -16.31 10.77
N LEU A 17 11.67 -17.11 10.72
CA LEU A 17 12.51 -17.24 9.52
C LEU A 17 11.73 -17.76 8.30
N MET A 18 10.85 -18.76 8.49
CA MET A 18 10.03 -19.28 7.40
C MET A 18 9.04 -18.25 6.88
N ARG A 19 8.46 -17.42 7.77
CA ARG A 19 7.59 -16.30 7.37
C ARG A 19 8.36 -15.25 6.58
N GLU A 20 9.53 -14.85 7.05
CA GLU A 20 10.39 -13.89 6.33
C GLU A 20 10.80 -14.44 4.95
N ARG A 21 11.18 -15.71 4.88
CA ARG A 21 11.51 -16.37 3.62
C ARG A 21 10.32 -16.38 2.67
N GLN A 22 9.13 -16.75 3.14
CA GLN A 22 7.93 -16.76 2.31
C GLN A 22 7.63 -15.36 1.77
N ASN A 23 7.73 -14.32 2.62
CA ASN A 23 7.55 -12.94 2.19
C ASN A 23 8.53 -12.54 1.07
N PHE A 24 9.80 -12.92 1.17
CA PHE A 24 10.76 -12.66 0.10
C PHE A 24 10.47 -13.43 -1.19
N ILE A 25 10.04 -14.70 -1.08
CA ILE A 25 9.63 -15.49 -2.24
C ILE A 25 8.45 -14.81 -2.93
N ASP A 26 7.43 -14.42 -2.17
CA ASP A 26 6.23 -13.76 -2.72
C ASP A 26 6.58 -12.44 -3.43
N GLN A 27 7.54 -11.67 -2.91
CA GLN A 27 8.03 -10.45 -3.54
C GLN A 27 8.77 -10.71 -4.87
N VAL A 28 9.63 -11.74 -4.90
CA VAL A 28 10.36 -12.12 -6.12
C VAL A 28 9.39 -12.67 -7.16
N ASP A 29 8.48 -13.55 -6.77
CA ASP A 29 7.48 -14.13 -7.67
C ASP A 29 6.58 -13.03 -8.27
N ALA A 30 6.18 -12.03 -7.47
CA ALA A 30 5.42 -10.89 -7.96
C ALA A 30 6.21 -10.04 -8.97
N HIS A 31 7.50 -9.81 -8.73
CA HIS A 31 8.37 -9.12 -9.67
C HIS A 31 8.50 -9.90 -10.99
N ASP A 32 8.77 -11.20 -10.92
CA ASP A 32 9.00 -12.04 -12.10
C ASP A 32 7.74 -12.20 -12.94
N ALA A 33 6.57 -12.27 -12.28
CA ALA A 33 5.27 -12.24 -12.95
C ALA A 33 5.07 -10.93 -13.73
N MET A 34 5.34 -9.77 -13.11
CA MET A 34 5.22 -8.47 -13.78
C MET A 34 6.23 -8.32 -14.93
N SER A 35 7.46 -8.83 -14.76
CA SER A 35 8.47 -8.81 -15.83
C SER A 35 8.06 -9.70 -17.00
N THR A 36 7.43 -10.84 -16.73
CA THR A 36 6.93 -11.75 -17.77
C THR A 36 5.77 -11.10 -18.51
N GLU A 37 4.80 -10.57 -17.78
CA GLU A 37 3.65 -9.85 -18.34
C GLU A 37 4.10 -8.67 -19.24
N LEU A 38 5.11 -7.90 -18.83
CA LEU A 38 5.67 -6.83 -19.65
C LEU A 38 6.22 -7.34 -20.99
N LYS A 39 6.99 -8.44 -20.97
CA LYS A 39 7.56 -9.03 -22.18
C LYS A 39 6.47 -9.53 -23.13
N GLU A 40 5.49 -10.25 -22.59
CA GLU A 40 4.34 -10.74 -23.36
C GLU A 40 3.57 -9.60 -24.02
N ASN A 41 3.33 -8.49 -23.31
CA ASN A 41 2.67 -7.31 -23.88
C ASN A 41 3.53 -6.62 -24.97
N ILE A 42 4.86 -6.57 -24.82
CA ILE A 42 5.74 -6.03 -25.86
C ILE A 42 5.66 -6.90 -27.13
N GLU A 43 5.73 -8.22 -26.98
CA GLU A 43 5.59 -9.17 -28.10
C GLU A 43 4.23 -9.03 -28.80
N LEU A 44 3.15 -8.80 -28.04
CA LEU A 44 1.82 -8.57 -28.60
C LEU A 44 1.72 -7.25 -29.38
N ILE A 45 2.39 -6.18 -28.94
CA ILE A 45 2.46 -4.92 -29.69
C ILE A 45 3.15 -5.16 -31.03
N GLU A 46 4.29 -5.86 -31.04
CA GLU A 46 5.03 -6.17 -32.27
C GLU A 46 4.15 -6.96 -33.25
N LEU A 47 3.38 -7.93 -32.77
CA LEU A 47 2.44 -8.68 -33.59
C LEU A 47 1.29 -7.81 -34.12
N ALA A 48 0.67 -7.00 -33.26
CA ALA A 48 -0.44 -6.12 -33.63
C ALA A 48 -0.03 -5.08 -34.68
N GLU A 49 1.19 -4.55 -34.59
CA GLU A 49 1.75 -3.62 -35.59
C GLU A 49 1.96 -4.31 -36.96
N VAL A 50 2.43 -5.56 -36.95
CA VAL A 50 2.62 -6.35 -38.18
C VAL A 50 1.27 -6.68 -38.85
N GLU A 51 0.25 -7.00 -38.05
CA GLU A 51 -1.08 -7.35 -38.53
C GLU A 51 -1.97 -6.12 -38.79
N ALA A 52 -1.52 -4.93 -38.42
CA ALA A 52 -2.29 -3.68 -38.43
C ALA A 52 -3.61 -3.78 -37.63
N ASP A 53 -3.57 -4.51 -36.50
CA ASP A 53 -4.71 -4.70 -35.60
C ASP A 53 -4.71 -3.63 -34.50
N GLU A 54 -5.43 -2.54 -34.76
CA GLU A 54 -5.56 -1.42 -33.81
C GLU A 54 -6.37 -1.80 -32.57
N GLU A 55 -7.28 -2.77 -32.64
CA GLU A 55 -8.09 -3.18 -31.49
C GLU A 55 -7.21 -3.86 -30.45
N ILE A 56 -6.40 -4.84 -30.89
CA ILE A 56 -5.42 -5.51 -30.03
C ILE A 56 -4.41 -4.51 -29.47
N LEU A 57 -3.94 -3.56 -30.28
CA LEU A 57 -3.01 -2.53 -29.81
C LEU A 57 -3.58 -1.72 -28.64
N GLN A 58 -4.85 -1.30 -28.71
CA GLN A 58 -5.50 -0.55 -27.64
C GLN A 58 -5.72 -1.38 -26.37
N GLU A 59 -6.04 -2.68 -26.51
CA GLU A 59 -6.16 -3.59 -25.38
C GLU A 59 -4.82 -3.74 -24.64
N VAL A 60 -3.73 -3.93 -25.38
CA VAL A 60 -2.38 -4.07 -24.81
C VAL A 60 -1.91 -2.77 -24.14
N LEU A 61 -2.17 -1.60 -24.73
CA LEU A 61 -1.86 -0.31 -24.09
C LEU A 61 -2.60 -0.13 -22.77
N THR A 62 -3.86 -0.58 -22.70
CA THR A 62 -4.64 -0.58 -21.46
C THR A 62 -4.04 -1.51 -20.42
N ALA A 63 -3.64 -2.73 -20.82
CA ALA A 63 -2.97 -3.69 -19.94
C ALA A 63 -1.64 -3.14 -19.39
N LEU A 64 -0.82 -2.51 -20.23
CA LEU A 64 0.44 -1.87 -19.83
C LEU A 64 0.22 -0.72 -18.84
N GLN A 65 -0.85 0.06 -18.99
CA GLN A 65 -1.18 1.12 -18.04
C GLN A 65 -1.57 0.56 -16.66
N LEU A 66 -2.28 -0.58 -16.63
CA LEU A 66 -2.59 -1.29 -15.39
C LEU A 66 -1.35 -1.94 -14.76
N LEU A 67 -0.46 -2.52 -15.58
CA LEU A 67 0.82 -3.07 -15.14
C LEU A 67 1.70 -1.97 -14.53
N LYS A 68 1.79 -0.80 -15.15
CA LYS A 68 2.51 0.36 -14.62
C LYS A 68 2.01 0.75 -13.22
N ASN A 69 0.69 0.82 -13.05
CA ASN A 69 0.10 1.18 -11.75
C ASN A 69 0.44 0.16 -10.66
N ARG A 70 0.38 -1.15 -10.98
CA ARG A 70 0.80 -2.22 -10.06
C ARG A 70 2.29 -2.15 -9.74
N ALA A 71 3.15 -1.94 -10.74
CA ALA A 71 4.59 -1.83 -10.55
C ALA A 71 4.95 -0.64 -9.64
N SER A 72 4.33 0.53 -9.83
CA SER A 72 4.54 1.69 -8.96
C SER A 72 4.09 1.47 -7.52
N ALA A 73 2.99 0.72 -7.31
CA ALA A 73 2.57 0.33 -5.96
C ALA A 73 3.59 -0.61 -5.30
N LYS A 74 4.10 -1.60 -6.05
CA LYS A 74 5.14 -2.52 -5.55
C LYS A 74 6.49 -1.85 -5.30
N GLU A 75 6.85 -0.86 -6.10
CA GLU A 75 8.04 -0.03 -5.87
C GLU A 75 7.92 0.71 -4.52
N LEU A 76 6.76 1.30 -4.24
CA LEU A 76 6.51 1.96 -2.97
C LEU A 76 6.57 0.98 -1.79
N GLU A 77 5.95 -0.19 -1.91
CA GLU A 77 6.04 -1.25 -0.90
C GLU A 77 7.50 -1.69 -0.64
N ALA A 78 8.32 -1.80 -1.69
CA ALA A 78 9.72 -2.17 -1.56
C ALA A 78 10.57 -1.10 -0.84
N LEU A 79 10.15 0.17 -0.91
CA LEU A 79 10.76 1.26 -0.14
C LEU A 79 10.37 1.23 1.35
N LEU A 80 9.25 0.58 1.70
CA LEU A 80 8.74 0.43 3.07
C LEU A 80 9.29 -0.86 3.72
N ASN A 81 10.61 -0.94 3.85
CA ASN A 81 11.31 -2.10 4.42
C ASN A 81 11.93 -1.86 5.80
N GLY A 82 11.56 -0.77 6.47
CA GLY A 82 11.96 -0.44 7.82
C GLY A 82 11.33 -1.40 8.86
N GLU A 83 12.00 -1.54 10.00
CA GLU A 83 11.55 -2.42 11.10
C GLU A 83 10.14 -2.07 11.61
N ALA A 84 9.72 -0.82 11.47
CA ALA A 84 8.42 -0.33 11.93
C ALA A 84 7.35 -0.27 10.83
N ASP A 85 7.68 -0.52 9.56
CA ASP A 85 6.75 -0.30 8.43
C ASP A 85 5.60 -1.32 8.42
N GLY A 86 5.80 -2.48 9.06
CA GLY A 86 4.76 -3.49 9.26
C GLY A 86 3.89 -3.28 10.50
N ASN A 87 4.14 -2.24 11.31
CA ASN A 87 3.40 -2.00 12.54
C ASN A 87 2.12 -1.19 12.29
N ASP A 88 1.13 -1.40 13.17
CA ASP A 88 0.02 -0.47 13.31
C ASP A 88 0.54 0.93 13.71
N THR A 89 -0.15 1.98 13.26
CA THR A 89 0.24 3.37 13.53
C THR A 89 -0.83 4.13 14.27
N PHE A 90 -0.39 5.06 15.12
CA PHE A 90 -1.27 6.07 15.72
C PHE A 90 -1.15 7.38 14.93
N LEU A 91 -2.29 7.89 14.48
CA LEU A 91 -2.38 9.21 13.86
C LEU A 91 -2.99 10.20 14.85
N GLU A 92 -2.20 11.20 15.25
CA GLU A 92 -2.65 12.31 16.08
C GLU A 92 -2.71 13.60 15.26
N ILE A 93 -3.83 14.31 15.35
CA ILE A 93 -4.07 15.56 14.60
C ILE A 93 -4.32 16.67 15.60
N HIS A 94 -3.43 17.66 15.63
CA HIS A 94 -3.57 18.85 16.46
C HIS A 94 -4.05 20.03 15.61
N ALA A 95 -5.04 20.76 16.13
CA ALA A 95 -5.38 22.06 15.58
C ALA A 95 -4.23 23.05 15.86
N GLY A 96 -3.76 23.73 14.81
CA GLY A 96 -2.75 24.77 14.93
C GLY A 96 -3.28 26.06 15.56
N ALA A 97 -2.47 27.11 15.55
CA ALA A 97 -2.90 28.43 15.98
C ALA A 97 -4.01 28.98 15.05
N GLY A 98 -5.12 29.46 15.62
CA GLY A 98 -6.24 30.04 14.86
C GLY A 98 -7.64 29.81 15.44
N GLY A 99 -7.75 29.14 16.60
CA GLY A 99 -9.04 28.99 17.29
C GLY A 99 -9.99 28.06 16.53
N THR A 100 -11.27 28.43 16.43
CA THR A 100 -12.33 27.55 15.88
C THR A 100 -12.07 27.11 14.44
N GLU A 101 -11.55 27.99 13.58
CA GLU A 101 -11.29 27.66 12.17
C GLU A 101 -10.20 26.58 12.02
N SER A 102 -9.13 26.66 12.83
CA SER A 102 -8.10 25.63 12.87
C SER A 102 -8.64 24.29 13.38
N CYS A 103 -9.58 24.31 14.33
CA CYS A 103 -10.24 23.12 14.82
C CYS A 103 -11.16 22.49 13.75
N ASP A 104 -11.91 23.31 13.01
CA ASP A 104 -12.77 22.83 11.92
C ASP A 104 -11.93 22.17 10.81
N TRP A 105 -10.78 22.77 10.47
CA TRP A 105 -9.84 22.21 9.52
C TRP A 105 -9.20 20.89 10.02
N ALA A 106 -8.77 20.84 11.29
CA ALA A 106 -8.27 19.61 11.90
C ALA A 106 -9.34 18.50 11.84
N GLY A 107 -10.60 18.84 12.08
CA GLY A 107 -11.73 17.92 11.94
C GLY A 107 -11.94 17.46 10.49
N MET A 108 -11.75 18.34 9.50
CA MET A 108 -11.79 17.97 8.07
C MET A 108 -10.68 16.98 7.71
N ILE A 109 -9.45 17.23 8.17
CA ILE A 109 -8.30 16.36 7.93
C ILE A 109 -8.47 15.00 8.61
N SER A 110 -8.99 14.97 9.84
CA SER A 110 -9.32 13.73 10.54
C SER A 110 -10.30 12.87 9.73
N ARG A 111 -11.41 13.44 9.27
CA ARG A 111 -12.38 12.72 8.42
C ARG A 111 -11.78 12.28 7.08
N MET A 112 -10.85 13.04 6.52
CA MET A 112 -10.15 12.68 5.28
C MET A 112 -9.30 11.42 5.48
N TYR A 113 -8.49 11.37 6.54
CA TYR A 113 -7.65 10.21 6.83
C TYR A 113 -8.44 8.97 7.21
N VAL A 114 -9.55 9.11 7.94
CA VAL A 114 -10.47 7.98 8.22
C VAL A 114 -10.96 7.37 6.90
N ARG A 115 -11.48 8.20 5.98
CA ARG A 115 -11.98 7.73 4.68
C ARG A 115 -10.89 7.13 3.80
N TRP A 116 -9.69 7.72 3.80
CA TRP A 116 -8.55 7.17 3.07
C TRP A 116 -8.16 5.80 3.63
N ALA A 117 -8.05 5.67 4.95
CA ALA A 117 -7.65 4.43 5.61
C ALA A 117 -8.66 3.30 5.33
N GLU A 118 -9.97 3.58 5.45
CA GLU A 118 -11.02 2.61 5.10
C GLU A 118 -10.97 2.19 3.63
N ARG A 119 -10.74 3.14 2.71
CA ARG A 119 -10.62 2.86 1.27
C ARG A 119 -9.37 2.03 0.94
N SER A 120 -8.30 2.22 1.71
CA SER A 120 -7.06 1.45 1.63
C SER A 120 -7.13 0.11 2.36
N GLY A 121 -8.26 -0.25 2.97
CA GLY A 121 -8.47 -1.55 3.62
C GLY A 121 -8.01 -1.62 5.09
N TYR A 122 -7.60 -0.50 5.68
CA TYR A 122 -7.19 -0.45 7.09
C TYR A 122 -8.39 -0.38 8.03
N LYS A 123 -8.23 -0.96 9.23
CA LYS A 123 -9.16 -0.77 10.34
C LYS A 123 -8.81 0.52 11.07
N VAL A 124 -9.80 1.37 11.31
CA VAL A 124 -9.63 2.64 12.06
C VAL A 124 -10.32 2.53 13.42
N GLU A 125 -9.64 2.96 14.48
CA GLU A 125 -10.18 3.02 15.84
C GLU A 125 -9.92 4.40 16.45
N LEU A 126 -10.97 5.08 16.89
CA LEU A 126 -10.85 6.38 17.55
C LEU A 126 -10.43 6.17 19.02
N GLN A 127 -9.20 6.58 19.36
CA GLN A 127 -8.66 6.46 20.72
C GLN A 127 -9.05 7.63 21.64
N SER A 128 -9.00 8.86 21.12
CA SER A 128 -9.29 10.07 21.89
C SER A 128 -9.73 11.20 20.96
N GLU A 129 -10.64 12.04 21.43
CA GLU A 129 -11.06 13.28 20.78
C GLU A 129 -11.27 14.36 21.84
N THR A 130 -10.77 15.56 21.58
CA THR A 130 -11.09 16.74 22.40
C THR A 130 -12.07 17.63 21.63
N PRO A 131 -13.34 17.74 22.06
CA PRO A 131 -14.30 18.59 21.37
C PRO A 131 -13.95 20.07 21.56
N VAL A 132 -14.18 20.86 20.52
CA VAL A 132 -14.08 22.33 20.60
C VAL A 132 -15.12 22.81 21.62
N MET A 133 -14.73 23.72 22.53
CA MET A 133 -15.71 24.41 23.37
C MET A 133 -16.73 25.10 22.46
N LYS A 134 -17.93 24.53 22.38
CA LYS A 134 -19.07 25.22 21.76
C LYS A 134 -19.26 26.49 22.57
N ARG A 135 -19.28 27.64 21.88
CA ARG A 135 -19.78 28.87 22.49
C ARG A 135 -21.15 28.53 23.06
N ASP A 136 -21.32 28.61 24.38
CA ASP A 136 -22.62 28.53 25.02
C ASP A 136 -23.47 29.67 24.43
N LEU A 137 -24.24 29.37 23.39
CA LEU A 137 -25.30 30.22 22.90
C LEU A 137 -26.51 30.01 23.82
N ASN A 138 -26.37 30.43 25.07
CA ASN A 138 -27.52 30.75 25.89
C ASN A 138 -28.00 32.14 25.47
N LEU A 139 -29.14 32.15 24.78
CA LEU A 139 -30.10 33.25 24.84
C LEU A 139 -30.52 33.49 26.29
#